data_AF-A0A7V9RD37-F1
#
_entry.id   AF-A0A7V9RD37-F1
#
_cell.length_a   1.000
_cell.length_b   1.000
_cell.length_c   1.000
_cell.angle_alpha   90.00
_cell.angle_beta   90.00
_cell.angle_gamma   90.00
#
_symmetry.space_group_name_H-M   'P 1'
#
loop_
_entity.id
_entity.type
_entity.pdbx_description
1 polymer ?
#
loop_
_entity_poly.entity_id
_entity_poly.type
_entity_poly.pdbx_seq_one_letter_code
_entity_poly.pdbx_strand_id
1 'polypeptide(L)'
;ARDAAIPDALGAAWDRALEGWSESARHDEVMRLVAQHDAFAWAAARYRTKAGDPVADKQLERVRKAAEATLFSGAVARKDANKNPYRSTTMMLVTLVVLIVGGLVYAMVVRNRGTEPVTYTPEKSDRVE
;
A
#
# COMPACT_ATOMS: atom_id res chain seq x y z
N ALA A 1 -20.49 12.64 15.26
CA ALA A 1 -20.33 11.37 14.52
C ALA A 1 -18.84 10.99 14.36
N ARG A 2 -18.05 10.91 15.44
CA ARG A 2 -16.63 10.50 15.39
C ARG A 2 -16.24 9.40 16.40
N ASP A 3 -17.22 8.84 17.12
CA ASP A 3 -17.00 7.75 18.10
C ASP A 3 -17.27 6.34 17.53
N ALA A 4 -17.67 6.24 16.26
CA ALA A 4 -18.35 5.04 15.72
C ALA A 4 -17.44 3.85 15.35
N ALA A 5 -16.15 3.85 15.68
CA ALA A 5 -15.29 2.68 15.43
C ALA A 5 -14.06 2.64 16.36
N ILE A 6 -14.26 2.95 17.64
CA ILE A 6 -13.16 2.84 18.61
C ILE A 6 -13.11 1.39 19.08
N PRO A 7 -11.95 0.73 18.99
CA PRO A 7 -11.80 -0.62 19.52
C PRO A 7 -12.13 -0.66 21.00
N ASP A 8 -12.95 -1.64 21.43
CA ASP A 8 -13.36 -1.80 22.83
C ASP A 8 -12.16 -1.86 23.78
N ALA A 9 -11.05 -2.45 23.32
CA ALA A 9 -9.79 -2.50 24.06
C ALA A 9 -9.23 -1.11 24.40
N LEU A 10 -9.37 -0.14 23.50
CA LEU A 10 -8.92 1.23 23.73
C LEU A 10 -9.84 1.97 24.71
N GLY A 11 -11.15 1.73 24.65
CA GLY A 11 -12.11 2.22 25.64
C GLY A 11 -11.80 1.69 27.05
N ALA A 12 -11.65 0.37 27.18
CA ALA A 12 -11.34 -0.28 28.45
C ALA A 12 -9.96 0.13 29.01
N ALA A 13 -8.97 0.41 28.17
CA ALA A 13 -7.68 0.95 28.62
C ALA A 13 -7.82 2.38 29.15
N TRP A 14 -8.65 3.20 28.51
CA TRP A 14 -8.93 4.56 28.95
C TRP A 14 -9.66 4.60 30.29
N ASP A 15 -10.66 3.76 30.49
CA ASP A 15 -11.39 3.69 31.76
C ASP A 15 -10.46 3.30 32.92
N ARG A 16 -9.58 2.31 32.69
CA ARG A 16 -8.53 1.96 33.66
C ARG A 16 -7.56 3.12 33.92
N ALA A 17 -7.21 3.90 32.91
CA ALA A 17 -6.37 5.09 33.09
C ALA A 17 -7.11 6.19 33.89
N LEU A 18 -8.43 6.32 33.78
CA LEU A 18 -9.21 7.23 34.62
C LEU A 18 -9.24 6.81 36.09
N GLU A 19 -9.34 5.50 36.37
CA GLU A 19 -9.29 4.96 37.74
C GLU A 19 -7.93 5.17 38.42
N GLY A 20 -6.85 5.19 37.63
CA GLY A 20 -5.47 5.34 38.10
C GLY A 20 -4.74 6.47 37.39
N TRP A 21 -5.33 7.66 37.40
CA TRP A 21 -4.87 8.82 36.61
C TRP A 21 -3.42 9.25 36.87
N SER A 22 -2.90 9.00 38.07
CA SER A 22 -1.50 9.33 38.38
C SER A 22 -0.51 8.26 37.93
N GLU A 23 -0.99 7.09 37.49
CA GLU A 23 -0.13 5.96 37.09
C GLU A 23 0.29 6.06 35.62
N SER A 24 1.56 6.39 35.40
CA SER A 24 2.12 6.54 34.04
C SER A 24 1.94 5.30 33.16
N ALA A 25 2.07 4.11 33.75
CA ALA A 25 1.96 2.83 33.03
C ALA A 25 0.58 2.66 32.36
N ARG A 26 -0.50 3.17 32.98
CA ARG A 26 -1.85 3.09 32.41
C ARG A 26 -2.00 4.01 31.20
N HIS A 27 -1.41 5.19 31.25
CA HIS A 27 -1.36 6.10 30.10
C HIS A 27 -0.49 5.55 28.96
N ASP A 28 0.62 4.88 29.28
CA ASP A 28 1.48 4.24 28.28
C ASP A 28 0.73 3.13 27.52
N GLU A 29 -0.09 2.34 28.22
CA GLU A 29 -0.94 1.32 27.59
C GLU A 29 -1.98 1.94 26.65
N VAL A 30 -2.61 3.04 27.07
CA VAL A 30 -3.51 3.82 26.18
C VAL A 30 -2.74 4.30 24.95
N MET A 31 -1.54 4.88 25.11
CA MET A 31 -0.74 5.38 23.98
C MET A 31 -0.32 4.26 23.02
N ARG A 32 0.01 3.07 23.55
CA ARG A 32 0.34 1.90 22.76
C ARG A 32 -0.83 1.50 21.86
N LEU A 33 -2.05 1.44 22.41
CA LEU A 33 -3.26 1.11 21.65
C LEU A 33 -3.66 2.22 20.67
N VAL A 34 -3.48 3.49 21.06
CA VAL A 34 -3.71 4.64 20.18
C VAL A 34 -2.82 4.57 18.95
N ALA A 35 -1.53 4.27 19.13
CA ALA A 35 -0.59 4.10 18.02
C ALA A 35 -0.92 2.88 17.15
N GLN A 36 -1.37 1.78 17.77
CA GLN A 36 -1.76 0.57 17.05
C GLN A 36 -2.99 0.77 16.15
N HIS A 37 -3.90 1.68 16.53
CA HIS A 37 -5.16 1.92 15.83
C HIS A 37 -5.23 3.30 15.15
N ASP A 38 -4.10 4.01 15.05
CA ASP A 38 -4.01 5.38 14.50
C ASP A 38 -5.03 6.37 15.11
N ALA A 39 -5.42 6.16 16.37
CA ALA A 39 -6.51 6.85 17.04
C ALA A 39 -6.08 8.15 17.75
N PHE A 40 -5.04 8.82 17.25
CA PHE A 40 -4.41 9.98 17.92
C PHE A 40 -5.37 11.16 18.11
N ALA A 41 -6.27 11.39 17.15
CA ALA A 41 -7.27 12.46 17.24
C ALA A 41 -8.26 12.24 18.40
N TRP A 42 -8.65 10.98 18.62
CA TRP A 42 -9.51 10.62 19.74
C TRP A 42 -8.80 10.79 21.08
N ALA A 43 -7.56 10.30 21.19
CA ALA A 43 -6.77 10.46 22.41
C ALA A 43 -6.59 11.94 22.76
N ALA A 44 -6.24 12.78 21.78
CA ALA A 44 -6.12 14.22 21.99
C ALA A 44 -7.44 14.87 22.43
N ALA A 45 -8.58 14.45 21.87
CA ALA A 45 -9.89 14.95 22.31
C ALA A 45 -10.20 14.58 23.76
N ARG A 46 -9.85 13.35 24.18
CA ARG A 46 -10.07 12.88 25.55
C ARG A 46 -9.17 13.56 26.56
N TYR A 47 -7.86 13.69 26.29
CA TYR A 47 -6.97 14.40 27.23
C TYR A 47 -7.30 15.89 27.35
N ARG A 48 -7.82 16.53 26.30
CA ARG A 48 -8.30 17.93 26.37
C ARG A 48 -9.46 18.14 27.35
N THR A 49 -10.26 17.11 27.67
CA THR A 49 -11.32 17.25 28.68
C THR A 49 -10.76 17.40 30.10
N LYS A 50 -9.48 17.05 30.29
CA LYS A 50 -8.72 17.18 31.53
C LYS A 50 -7.62 18.25 31.42
N ALA A 51 -7.78 19.22 30.52
CA ALA A 51 -6.82 20.31 30.33
C ALA A 51 -6.56 21.05 31.66
N GLY A 52 -5.28 21.36 31.92
CA GLY A 52 -4.83 21.95 33.18
C GLY A 52 -4.33 20.94 34.22
N ASP A 53 -4.49 19.64 33.96
CA ASP A 53 -3.82 18.59 34.73
C ASP A 53 -2.39 18.35 34.17
N PRO A 54 -1.34 18.36 35.02
CA PRO A 54 0.03 18.12 34.58
C PRO A 54 0.25 16.78 33.85
N VAL A 55 -0.53 15.75 34.17
CA VAL A 55 -0.50 14.46 33.49
C VAL A 55 -1.15 14.57 32.12
N ALA A 56 -2.33 15.22 32.02
CA ALA A 56 -2.98 15.44 30.73
C ALA A 56 -2.09 16.21 29.76
N ASP A 57 -1.45 17.28 30.23
CA ASP A 57 -0.62 18.15 29.39
C ASP A 57 0.62 17.40 28.89
N LYS A 58 1.28 16.61 29.76
CA LYS A 58 2.38 15.73 29.35
C LYS A 58 1.95 14.71 28.30
N GLN A 59 0.78 14.09 28.47
CA GLN A 59 0.29 13.09 27.53
C GLN A 59 -0.17 13.71 26.22
N LEU A 60 -0.76 14.91 26.22
CA LEU A 60 -1.09 15.67 25.01
C LEU A 60 0.15 15.97 24.18
N GLU A 61 1.23 16.39 24.84
CA GLU A 61 2.51 16.64 24.15
C GLU A 61 3.08 15.35 23.56
N ARG A 62 2.96 14.21 24.25
CA ARG A 62 3.36 12.91 23.72
C ARG A 62 2.52 12.48 22.52
N VAL A 63 1.19 12.66 22.58
CA VAL A 63 0.29 12.39 21.43
C VAL A 63 0.66 13.27 20.25
N ARG A 64 0.94 14.54 20.49
CA ARG A 64 1.37 15.48 19.44
C ARG A 64 2.67 15.02 18.79
N LYS A 65 3.71 14.74 19.59
CA LYS A 65 5.00 14.24 19.08
C LYS A 65 4.85 12.92 18.33
N ALA A 66 4.02 12.00 18.83
CA ALA A 66 3.76 10.72 18.18
C ALA A 66 3.00 10.92 16.86
N ALA A 67 1.99 11.77 16.83
CA ALA A 67 1.26 12.09 15.60
C ALA A 67 2.16 12.79 14.58
N GLU A 68 3.00 13.73 15.00
CA GLU A 68 4.00 14.37 14.15
C GLU A 68 4.99 13.33 13.61
N ALA A 69 5.53 12.44 14.46
CA ALA A 69 6.42 11.36 14.04
C ALA A 69 5.74 10.38 13.08
N THR A 70 4.47 10.04 13.29
CA THR A 70 3.68 9.19 12.37
C THR A 70 3.39 9.92 11.07
N LEU A 71 3.17 11.24 11.07
CA LEU A 71 2.99 12.03 9.84
C LEU A 71 4.28 12.15 9.04
N PHE A 72 5.41 12.42 9.70
CA PHE A 72 6.73 12.42 9.08
C PHE A 72 7.11 11.03 8.60
N SER A 73 6.85 10.00 9.42
CA SER A 73 7.07 8.61 9.02
C SER A 73 6.13 8.23 7.89
N GLY A 74 4.87 8.68 7.84
CA GLY A 74 3.95 8.45 6.73
C GLY A 74 4.33 9.21 5.45
N ALA A 75 4.98 10.37 5.57
CA ALA A 75 5.56 11.10 4.45
C ALA A 75 6.76 10.37 3.83
N VAL A 76 7.56 9.65 4.64
CA VAL A 76 8.67 8.79 4.16
C VAL A 76 8.18 7.37 3.82
N ALA A 77 7.19 6.83 4.55
CA ALA A 77 6.64 5.48 4.46
C ALA A 77 5.49 5.34 3.46
N ARG A 78 5.06 6.43 2.81
CA ARG A 78 4.36 6.32 1.52
C ARG A 78 5.21 5.58 0.47
N LYS A 79 6.50 5.34 0.74
CA LYS A 79 7.35 4.46 -0.06
C LYS A 79 7.29 2.97 0.32
N ASP A 80 6.82 2.58 1.52
CA ASP A 80 7.00 1.20 2.03
C ASP A 80 5.84 0.61 2.86
N ALA A 81 4.63 1.18 2.84
CA ALA A 81 3.45 0.61 3.51
C ALA A 81 2.64 -0.40 2.65
N ASN A 82 3.25 -0.99 1.62
CA ASN A 82 2.67 -2.15 0.97
C ASN A 82 3.80 -3.00 0.37
N LYS A 83 4.12 -4.12 1.01
CA LYS A 83 5.09 -5.10 0.49
C LYS A 83 4.46 -5.78 -0.74
N ASN A 84 4.45 -5.05 -1.85
CA ASN A 84 4.11 -5.42 -3.24
C ASN A 84 2.75 -6.12 -3.50
N PRO A 85 1.59 -5.46 -3.36
CA PRO A 85 0.34 -5.95 -3.95
C PRO A 85 0.39 -5.93 -5.49
N TYR A 86 1.27 -5.11 -6.08
CA TYR A 86 1.44 -4.98 -7.52
C TYR A 86 2.38 -6.02 -8.14
N ARG A 87 3.05 -6.88 -7.37
CA ARG A 87 3.94 -7.92 -7.94
C ARG A 87 3.18 -8.83 -8.91
N SER A 88 1.92 -9.13 -8.58
CA SER A 88 1.05 -9.94 -9.45
C SER A 88 0.75 -9.21 -10.77
N THR A 89 0.37 -7.93 -10.70
CA THR A 89 0.11 -7.10 -11.88
C THR A 89 1.36 -6.87 -12.71
N THR A 90 2.51 -6.61 -12.09
CA THR A 90 3.81 -6.45 -12.77
C THR A 90 4.23 -7.75 -13.45
N MET A 91 4.08 -8.91 -12.80
CA MET A 91 4.34 -10.22 -13.41
C MET A 91 3.44 -10.46 -14.63
N MET A 92 2.16 -10.14 -14.52
CA MET A 92 1.21 -10.28 -15.63
C MET A 92 1.59 -9.37 -16.80
N LEU A 93 1.98 -8.12 -16.53
CA LEU A 93 2.37 -7.16 -17.55
C LEU A 93 3.67 -7.56 -18.24
N VAL A 94 4.69 -7.98 -17.48
CA VAL A 94 5.95 -8.50 -18.04
C VAL A 94 5.71 -9.75 -18.89
N THR A 95 4.88 -10.68 -18.41
CA THR A 95 4.52 -11.89 -19.17
C THR A 95 3.83 -11.54 -20.49
N LEU A 96 2.90 -10.58 -20.47
CA LEU A 96 2.21 -10.12 -21.66
C LEU A 96 3.20 -9.51 -22.67
N VAL A 97 4.13 -8.67 -22.21
CA VAL A 97 5.16 -8.07 -23.07
C VAL A 97 6.05 -9.14 -23.69
N VAL A 98 6.48 -10.14 -22.91
CA VAL A 98 7.30 -11.25 -23.41
C VAL A 98 6.55 -12.06 -24.46
N LEU A 99 5.27 -12.34 -24.27
CA LEU A 99 4.43 -13.04 -25.25
C LEU A 99 4.30 -12.25 -26.56
N ILE A 100 4.09 -10.94 -26.47
CA ILE A 100 3.98 -10.06 -27.65
C ILE A 100 5.30 -10.04 -28.42
N VAL A 101 6.43 -9.82 -27.73
CA VAL A 101 7.76 -9.80 -28.35
C VAL A 101 8.10 -11.16 -28.96
N GLY A 102 7.84 -12.25 -28.24
CA GLY A 102 8.05 -13.60 -28.74
C GLY A 102 7.21 -13.90 -29.98
N GLY A 103 5.94 -13.51 -29.98
CA GLY A 103 5.05 -13.64 -31.14
C GLY A 103 5.53 -12.85 -32.35
N LEU A 104 6.00 -11.62 -32.16
CA LEU A 104 6.54 -10.79 -33.23
C LEU A 104 7.81 -11.38 -33.85
N VAL A 105 8.73 -11.85 -33.02
CA VAL A 105 9.97 -12.51 -33.49
C VAL A 105 9.63 -13.79 -34.25
N TYR A 106 8.73 -14.61 -33.71
CA TYR A 106 8.28 -15.83 -34.37
C TYR A 106 7.63 -15.53 -35.74
N ALA A 107 6.73 -14.54 -35.80
CA ALA A 107 6.09 -14.12 -37.03
C ALA A 107 7.09 -13.62 -38.07
N MET A 108 8.11 -12.85 -37.67
CA MET A 108 9.19 -12.44 -38.57
C MET A 108 9.97 -13.63 -39.14
N VAL A 109 10.34 -14.60 -38.29
CA VAL A 109 11.09 -15.78 -38.74
C VAL A 109 10.25 -16.64 -39.69
N VAL A 110 8.98 -16.88 -39.39
CA VAL A 110 8.08 -17.64 -40.26
C VAL A 110 7.84 -16.92 -41.58
N ARG A 111 7.61 -15.59 -41.55
CA ARG A 111 7.41 -14.80 -42.76
C ARG A 111 8.64 -14.81 -43.67
N ASN A 112 9.85 -14.76 -43.11
CA ASN A 112 11.08 -14.83 -43.91
C ASN A 112 11.35 -16.21 -44.51
N ARG A 113 10.75 -17.27 -43.97
CA ARG A 113 10.85 -18.64 -44.53
C ARG A 113 9.83 -18.93 -45.63
N GLY A 114 8.86 -18.05 -45.86
CA GLY A 114 7.70 -18.29 -46.73
C GLY A 114 7.80 -17.84 -48.19
N THR A 115 8.96 -17.35 -48.64
CA THR A 115 9.17 -17.02 -50.07
C THR A 115 10.01 -18.11 -50.72
N GLU A 116 9.44 -19.30 -50.87
CA GLU A 116 9.90 -20.18 -51.95
C GLU A 116 9.43 -19.55 -53.26
N PRO A 117 10.34 -19.18 -54.17
CA PRO A 117 9.93 -18.68 -55.47
C PRO A 117 9.15 -19.79 -56.16
N VAL A 118 7.87 -19.56 -56.41
CA VAL A 118 7.10 -20.36 -57.36
C VAL A 118 7.77 -20.14 -58.71
N THR A 119 8.67 -21.06 -59.06
CA THR A 119 9.26 -21.13 -60.39
C THR A 119 8.11 -21.39 -61.34
N TYR A 120 7.59 -20.33 -61.94
CA TYR A 120 6.76 -20.43 -63.13
C TYR A 120 7.65 -21.01 -64.21
N THR A 121 7.62 -22.33 -64.36
CA THR A 121 8.11 -22.98 -65.56
C THR A 121 7.12 -22.59 -66.65
N PRO A 122 7.50 -21.75 -67.63
CA PRO A 122 6.62 -21.52 -68.77
C PRO A 122 6.45 -22.86 -69.47
N GLU A 123 5.26 -23.42 -69.30
CA GLU A 123 4.76 -24.53 -70.07
C GLU A 123 4.92 -24.15 -71.54
N LYS A 124 5.74 -24.94 -72.24
CA LYS A 124 6.21 -24.72 -73.59
C LYS A 124 5.02 -24.83 -74.54
N SER A 125 4.29 -23.73 -74.70
CA SER A 125 3.23 -23.58 -75.68
C SER A 125 3.84 -23.54 -77.08
N ASP A 126 3.46 -24.53 -77.87
CA ASP A 126 3.82 -24.74 -79.26
C ASP A 126 3.68 -23.49 -80.14
N ARG A 127 4.70 -23.26 -80.98
CA ARG A 127 4.59 -22.65 -82.31
C ARG A 127 5.46 -23.50 -83.23
N VAL A 128 4.88 -24.39 -84.04
CA VAL A 128 4.21 -24.12 -85.33
C VAL A 128 5.14 -23.35 -86.27
N GLU A 129 5.86 -24.11 -87.09
CA GLU A 129 6.06 -23.84 -88.53
C GLU A 129 5.96 -25.17 -89.29
#